data_AF-A0A0R3UEY4-F1
#
_entry.id   AF-A0A0R3UEY4-F1
#
_cell.length_a   1.000
_cell.length_b   1.000
_cell.length_c   1.000
_cell.angle_alpha   90.00
_cell.angle_beta   90.00
_cell.angle_gamma   90.00
#
_symmetry.space_group_name_H-M   'P 1'
#
loop_
_entity.id
_entity.type
_entity.pdbx_description
1 polymer ?
#
loop_
_entity_poly.entity_id
_entity_poly.type
_entity_poly.pdbx_seq_one_letter_code
_entity_poly.pdbx_strand_id
1 'polypeptide(L)'
;MSSKYANFRQKLVPLALRLFERPKVKESVNSLKSILETNRHFDIIKTSFDSLTNNVHAKLDRSVNNFSSIYDKITGRESVRKAGVDLLTAEQEFLNCQLCRRNCQQKLFAVQKKRSEISKQLDLLSRADDAFLPLITKEHELAREEADLLTQYRDADISERAAYEKFASLLRYLHAEERTYDMRMRQWALIGSITVGFLSAFVTWLRFRSPRLEAVSLPSSKCPYGEFCLFVLGRRHYSVRIILRP
;
A
#
# COMPACT_ATOMS: atom_id res chain seq x y z
N MET A 1 -3.38 -3.05 18.53
CA MET A 1 -2.34 -4.09 18.42
C MET A 1 -0.90 -3.52 18.26
N SER A 2 -0.63 -2.27 18.69
CA SER A 2 0.66 -1.59 18.43
C SER A 2 1.53 -1.32 19.66
N SER A 3 1.13 -1.75 20.87
CA SER A 3 1.79 -1.33 22.12
C SER A 3 2.74 -2.36 22.74
N LYS A 4 2.72 -3.64 22.32
CA LYS A 4 3.56 -4.69 22.93
C LYS A 4 4.95 -4.83 22.29
N TYR A 5 5.17 -4.27 21.10
CA TYR A 5 6.45 -4.39 20.37
C TYR A 5 7.46 -3.27 20.68
N ALA A 6 7.02 -2.15 21.26
CA ALA A 6 7.92 -1.04 21.62
C ALA A 6 8.74 -1.31 22.89
N ASN A 7 8.18 -2.06 23.86
CA ASN A 7 8.79 -2.30 25.16
C ASN A 7 9.95 -3.33 25.12
N PHE A 8 9.98 -4.20 24.10
CA PHE A 8 11.01 -5.25 23.97
C PHE A 8 12.36 -4.70 23.44
N ARG A 9 12.35 -3.65 22.62
CA ARG A 9 13.59 -3.00 22.15
C ARG A 9 14.28 -2.16 23.22
N GLN A 10 13.56 -1.58 24.18
CA GLN A 10 14.14 -0.74 25.24
C GLN A 10 14.99 -1.52 26.24
N LYS A 11 14.76 -2.84 26.40
CA LYS A 11 15.53 -3.69 27.32
C LYS A 11 16.76 -4.39 26.71
N LEU A 12 16.84 -4.52 25.38
CA LEU A 12 17.89 -5.30 24.70
C LEU A 12 19.16 -4.50 24.39
N VAL A 13 19.05 -3.19 24.21
CA VAL A 13 20.19 -2.30 23.91
C VAL A 13 21.19 -2.16 25.08
N PRO A 14 20.77 -2.00 26.36
CA PRO A 14 21.72 -1.83 27.46
C PRO A 14 22.42 -3.14 27.91
N LEU A 15 21.95 -4.31 27.46
CA LEU A 15 22.54 -5.61 27.80
C LEU A 15 23.63 -6.03 26.79
N ALA A 16 23.47 -5.69 25.52
CA ALA A 16 24.49 -5.92 24.49
C ALA A 16 25.73 -5.03 24.67
N LEU A 17 25.55 -3.81 25.18
CA LEU A 17 26.64 -2.85 25.43
C LEU A 17 27.55 -3.24 26.62
N ARG A 18 27.10 -4.10 27.54
CA ARG A 18 27.94 -4.59 28.67
C ARG A 18 28.76 -5.85 28.36
N LEU A 19 28.50 -6.54 27.25
CA LEU A 19 29.24 -7.76 26.88
C LEU A 19 30.42 -7.52 25.92
N PHE A 20 30.58 -6.31 25.40
CA PHE A 20 31.61 -5.99 24.40
C PHE A 20 32.78 -5.13 24.91
N GLU A 21 33.03 -5.12 26.23
CA GLU A 21 34.21 -4.44 26.79
C GLU A 21 35.22 -5.47 27.31
N ARG A 22 35.86 -6.21 26.39
CA ARG A 22 37.07 -7.00 26.69
C ARG A 22 38.30 -6.18 26.27
N PRO A 23 39.18 -5.74 27.19
CA PRO A 23 40.27 -4.81 26.89
C PRO A 23 41.41 -5.41 26.04
N LYS A 24 41.49 -6.74 25.86
CA LYS A 24 42.61 -7.39 25.14
C LYS A 24 42.55 -7.34 23.61
N VAL A 25 41.43 -6.94 23.01
CA VAL A 25 41.28 -6.94 21.53
C VAL A 25 41.77 -5.63 20.89
N LYS A 26 41.82 -4.51 21.65
CA LYS A 26 42.24 -3.21 21.08
C LYS A 26 43.72 -3.17 20.65
N GLU A 27 44.60 -3.90 21.33
CA GLU A 27 46.04 -3.86 21.06
C GLU A 27 46.41 -4.61 19.75
N SER A 28 45.79 -5.77 19.50
CA SER A 28 45.98 -6.53 18.26
C SER A 28 45.32 -5.89 17.05
N VAL A 29 44.24 -5.13 17.23
CA VAL A 29 43.55 -4.43 16.14
C VAL A 29 44.29 -3.15 15.76
N ASN A 30 44.95 -2.49 16.72
CA ASN A 30 45.77 -1.31 16.46
C ASN A 30 47.12 -1.66 15.81
N SER A 31 47.74 -2.80 16.16
CA SER A 31 48.95 -3.29 15.49
C SER A 31 48.66 -3.80 14.08
N LEU A 32 47.51 -4.44 13.86
CA LEU A 32 47.08 -4.82 12.51
C LEU A 32 46.71 -3.60 11.66
N LYS A 33 46.12 -2.55 12.25
CA LYS A 33 45.88 -1.27 11.55
C LYS A 33 47.18 -0.59 11.11
N SER A 34 48.21 -0.55 11.97
CA SER A 34 49.48 0.11 11.62
C SER A 34 50.31 -0.67 10.58
N ILE A 35 50.21 -2.01 10.57
CA ILE A 35 50.84 -2.87 9.55
C ILE A 35 50.07 -2.80 8.21
N LEU A 36 48.76 -2.53 8.25
CA LEU A 36 47.91 -2.36 7.07
C LEU A 36 48.09 -0.97 6.42
N GLU A 37 48.32 0.09 7.21
CA GLU A 37 48.54 1.47 6.72
C GLU A 37 49.90 1.69 6.06
N THR A 38 50.89 0.82 6.29
CA THR A 38 52.26 0.99 5.77
C THR A 38 52.45 0.54 4.32
N ASN A 39 51.46 -0.14 3.72
CA ASN A 39 51.57 -0.64 2.35
C ASN A 39 50.60 0.09 1.42
N ARG A 40 51.11 1.03 0.62
CA ARG A 40 50.41 1.68 -0.52
C ARG A 40 49.62 0.69 -1.40
N HIS A 41 50.07 -0.55 -1.46
CA HIS A 41 49.44 -1.61 -2.24
C HIS A 41 48.06 -2.02 -1.71
N PHE A 42 47.81 -1.92 -0.41
CA PHE A 42 46.51 -2.27 0.18
C PHE A 42 45.43 -1.22 -0.14
N ASP A 43 45.78 0.06 -0.13
CA ASP A 43 44.87 1.13 -0.55
C ASP A 43 44.52 1.03 -2.04
N ILE A 44 45.48 0.65 -2.89
CA ILE A 44 45.23 0.40 -4.32
C ILE A 44 44.29 -0.79 -4.51
N ILE A 45 44.45 -1.87 -3.75
CA ILE A 45 43.58 -3.05 -3.80
C ILE A 45 42.17 -2.69 -3.30
N LYS A 46 42.06 -1.93 -2.21
CA LYS A 46 40.78 -1.50 -1.65
C LYS A 46 40.03 -0.55 -2.58
N THR A 47 40.71 0.46 -3.13
CA THR A 47 40.11 1.39 -4.11
C THR A 47 39.71 0.68 -5.41
N SER A 48 40.48 -0.32 -5.84
CA SER A 48 40.11 -1.17 -6.98
C SER A 48 38.89 -2.05 -6.69
N PHE A 49 38.81 -2.63 -5.49
CA PHE A 49 37.66 -3.41 -5.04
C PHE A 49 36.41 -2.54 -4.87
N ASP A 50 36.53 -1.36 -4.27
CA ASP A 50 35.44 -0.40 -4.11
C ASP A 50 34.95 0.09 -5.48
N SER A 51 35.87 0.37 -6.42
CA SER A 51 35.53 0.73 -7.80
C SER A 51 34.79 -0.40 -8.53
N LEU A 52 35.23 -1.65 -8.37
CA LEU A 52 34.55 -2.81 -8.97
C LEU A 52 33.15 -3.01 -8.36
N THR A 53 33.03 -2.87 -7.04
CA THR A 53 31.78 -3.02 -6.28
C THR A 53 30.79 -1.93 -6.65
N ASN A 54 31.24 -0.67 -6.82
CA ASN A 54 30.43 0.44 -7.29
C ASN A 54 29.96 0.27 -8.74
N ASN A 55 30.82 -0.24 -9.63
CA ASN A 55 30.45 -0.53 -11.02
C ASN A 55 29.47 -1.71 -11.13
N VAL A 56 29.62 -2.72 -10.27
CA VAL A 56 28.69 -3.86 -10.16
C VAL A 56 27.35 -3.39 -9.59
N HIS A 57 27.34 -2.60 -8.51
CA HIS A 57 26.10 -2.00 -7.98
C HIS A 57 25.41 -1.13 -9.02
N ALA A 58 26.13 -0.24 -9.70
CA ALA A 58 25.54 0.60 -10.74
C ALA A 58 24.96 -0.20 -11.91
N LYS A 59 25.60 -1.31 -12.31
CA LYS A 59 25.03 -2.23 -13.33
C LYS A 59 23.84 -3.03 -12.78
N LEU A 60 23.89 -3.44 -11.52
CA LEU A 60 22.84 -4.18 -10.85
C LEU A 60 21.61 -3.31 -10.65
N ASP A 61 21.77 -2.05 -10.24
CA ASP A 61 20.68 -1.08 -10.11
C ASP A 61 20.04 -0.74 -11.46
N ARG A 62 20.84 -0.60 -12.54
CA ARG A 62 20.30 -0.44 -13.90
C ARG A 62 19.52 -1.67 -14.34
N SER A 63 20.05 -2.87 -14.06
CA SER A 63 19.39 -4.13 -14.40
C SER A 63 18.10 -4.31 -13.60
N VAL A 64 18.13 -4.07 -12.29
CA VAL A 64 16.98 -4.13 -11.38
C VAL A 64 15.93 -3.11 -11.76
N ASN A 65 16.31 -1.88 -12.11
CA ASN A 65 15.37 -0.87 -12.61
C ASN A 65 14.74 -1.29 -13.94
N ASN A 66 15.52 -1.88 -14.86
CA ASN A 66 14.99 -2.41 -16.10
C ASN A 66 14.02 -3.57 -15.84
N PHE A 67 14.38 -4.54 -15.00
CA PHE A 67 13.52 -5.66 -14.59
C PHE A 67 12.27 -5.18 -13.86
N SER A 68 12.39 -4.18 -12.99
CA SER A 68 11.27 -3.54 -12.29
C SER A 68 10.31 -2.87 -13.28
N SER A 69 10.84 -2.13 -14.26
CA SER A 69 10.02 -1.49 -15.29
C SER A 69 9.32 -2.49 -16.22
N ILE A 70 9.98 -3.61 -16.53
CA ILE A 70 9.42 -4.71 -17.33
C ILE A 70 8.37 -5.44 -16.50
N TYR A 71 8.64 -5.69 -15.22
CA TYR A 71 7.69 -6.29 -14.29
C TYR A 71 6.45 -5.40 -14.13
N ASP A 72 6.59 -4.11 -13.85
CA ASP A 72 5.46 -3.19 -13.73
C ASP A 72 4.62 -3.11 -15.03
N LYS A 73 5.27 -3.12 -16.20
CA LYS A 73 4.59 -3.16 -17.51
C LYS A 73 3.84 -4.46 -17.75
N ILE A 74 4.42 -5.59 -17.40
CA ILE A 74 3.83 -6.91 -17.64
C ILE A 74 2.73 -7.23 -16.62
N THR A 75 2.93 -6.84 -15.37
CA THR A 75 1.98 -7.09 -14.29
C THR A 75 0.76 -6.19 -14.41
N GLY A 76 0.87 -5.04 -15.09
CA GLY A 76 -0.24 -4.08 -15.23
C GLY A 76 -0.52 -3.30 -13.94
N ARG A 77 0.44 -3.26 -13.00
CA ARG A 77 0.29 -2.50 -11.75
C ARG A 77 0.16 -1.00 -12.02
N GLU A 78 0.82 -0.54 -13.07
CA GLU A 78 0.79 0.86 -13.50
C GLU A 78 -0.57 1.28 -14.08
N SER A 79 -1.28 0.41 -14.80
CA SER A 79 -2.61 0.72 -15.33
C SER A 79 -3.63 0.85 -14.20
N VAL A 80 -3.61 -0.05 -13.22
CA VAL A 80 -4.46 0.03 -12.03
C VAL A 80 -4.15 1.30 -11.22
N ARG A 81 -2.86 1.62 -11.03
CA ARG A 81 -2.44 2.82 -10.29
C ARG A 81 -2.89 4.10 -10.99
N LYS A 82 -2.72 4.20 -12.30
CA LYS A 82 -3.16 5.34 -13.10
C LYS A 82 -4.69 5.49 -13.04
N ALA A 83 -5.43 4.40 -13.24
CA ALA A 83 -6.89 4.39 -13.12
C ALA A 83 -7.34 4.81 -11.72
N GLY A 84 -6.61 4.45 -10.68
CA GLY A 84 -6.89 4.86 -9.30
C GLY A 84 -6.70 6.36 -9.07
N VAL A 85 -5.64 6.96 -9.63
CA VAL A 85 -5.43 8.42 -9.55
C VAL A 85 -6.52 9.18 -10.32
N ASP A 86 -6.87 8.71 -11.51
CA ASP A 86 -7.94 9.30 -12.33
C ASP A 86 -9.30 9.19 -11.61
N LEU A 87 -9.55 8.05 -10.94
CA LEU A 87 -10.75 7.82 -10.14
C LEU A 87 -10.84 8.78 -8.95
N LEU A 88 -9.75 8.94 -8.19
CA LEU A 88 -9.71 9.87 -7.04
C LEU A 88 -9.97 11.31 -7.47
N THR A 89 -9.43 11.71 -8.62
CA THR A 89 -9.68 13.05 -9.18
C THR A 89 -11.17 13.22 -9.52
N ALA A 90 -11.77 12.24 -10.20
CA ALA A 90 -13.20 12.26 -10.53
C ALA A 90 -14.11 12.17 -9.29
N GLU A 91 -13.70 11.43 -8.25
CA GLU A 91 -14.40 11.37 -6.97
C GLU A 91 -14.43 12.74 -6.31
N GLN A 92 -13.30 13.45 -6.28
CA GLN A 92 -13.23 14.78 -5.69
C GLN A 92 -14.11 15.79 -6.44
N GLU A 93 -14.14 15.74 -7.78
CA GLU A 93 -15.07 16.52 -8.61
C GLU A 93 -16.54 16.22 -8.25
N PHE A 94 -16.89 14.93 -8.15
CA PHE A 94 -18.24 14.49 -7.78
C PHE A 94 -18.64 14.97 -6.37
N LEU A 95 -17.75 14.85 -5.38
CA LEU A 95 -18.00 15.31 -4.02
C LEU A 95 -18.23 16.82 -3.96
N ASN A 96 -17.47 17.60 -4.73
CA ASN A 96 -17.66 19.04 -4.83
C ASN A 96 -19.05 19.39 -5.42
N CYS A 97 -19.47 18.71 -6.49
CA CYS A 97 -20.81 18.86 -7.05
C CYS A 97 -21.90 18.49 -6.03
N GLN A 98 -21.71 17.40 -5.29
CA GLN A 98 -22.66 16.95 -4.28
C GLN A 98 -22.79 17.94 -3.12
N LEU A 99 -21.69 18.56 -2.69
CA LEU A 99 -21.72 19.65 -1.71
C LEU A 99 -22.48 20.86 -2.25
N CYS A 100 -22.25 21.23 -3.52
CA CYS A 100 -22.98 22.30 -4.18
C CYS A 100 -24.49 22.03 -4.21
N ARG A 101 -24.91 20.82 -4.63
CA ARG A 101 -26.33 20.43 -4.63
C ARG A 101 -26.94 20.49 -3.23
N ARG A 102 -26.24 19.99 -2.20
CA ARG A 102 -26.71 20.07 -0.80
C ARG A 102 -26.87 21.52 -0.33
N ASN A 103 -25.95 22.41 -0.69
CA ASN A 103 -26.04 23.83 -0.36
C ASN A 103 -27.25 24.50 -1.05
N CYS A 104 -27.46 24.22 -2.34
CA CYS A 104 -28.64 24.71 -3.07
C CYS A 104 -29.94 24.17 -2.47
N GLN A 105 -29.95 22.88 -2.11
CA GLN A 105 -31.08 22.22 -1.46
C GLN A 105 -31.41 22.87 -0.10
N GLN A 106 -30.40 23.18 0.72
CA GLN A 106 -30.59 23.87 2.00
C GLN A 106 -31.17 25.28 1.83
N LYS A 107 -30.66 26.05 0.84
CA LYS A 107 -31.20 27.38 0.51
C LYS A 107 -32.66 27.30 0.08
N LEU A 108 -32.97 26.36 -0.82
CA LEU A 108 -34.34 26.12 -1.28
C LEU A 108 -35.27 25.78 -0.12
N PHE A 109 -34.87 24.86 0.78
CA PHE A 109 -35.66 24.52 1.96
C PHE A 109 -35.86 25.70 2.92
N ALA A 110 -34.85 26.57 3.08
CA ALA A 110 -34.98 27.75 3.93
C ALA A 110 -36.02 28.73 3.38
N VAL A 111 -36.04 28.96 2.06
CA VAL A 111 -37.04 29.83 1.40
C VAL A 111 -38.42 29.19 1.41
N GLN A 112 -38.53 27.89 1.10
CA GLN A 112 -39.79 27.15 1.19
C GLN A 112 -40.41 27.20 2.59
N LYS A 113 -39.57 27.06 3.63
CA LYS A 113 -40.02 27.19 5.02
C LYS A 113 -40.57 28.60 5.30
N LYS A 114 -39.84 29.65 4.90
CA LYS A 114 -40.30 31.05 5.05
C LYS A 114 -41.62 31.30 4.30
N ARG A 115 -41.72 30.83 3.05
CA ARG A 115 -42.94 30.95 2.24
C ARG A 115 -44.12 30.24 2.92
N SER A 116 -43.89 29.03 3.45
CA SER A 116 -44.93 28.27 4.17
C SER A 116 -45.40 28.95 5.45
N GLU A 117 -44.52 29.71 6.12
CA GLU A 117 -44.87 30.47 7.32
C GLU A 117 -45.71 31.71 6.96
N ILE A 118 -45.34 32.44 5.91
CA ILE A 118 -46.14 33.57 5.41
C ILE A 118 -47.51 33.09 4.89
N SER A 119 -47.55 31.97 4.17
CA SER A 119 -48.82 31.38 3.70
C SER A 119 -49.75 31.05 4.86
N LYS A 120 -49.24 30.47 5.96
CA LYS A 120 -50.04 30.25 7.18
C LYS A 120 -50.53 31.55 7.83
N GLN A 121 -49.71 32.60 7.82
CA GLN A 121 -50.12 33.90 8.34
C GLN A 121 -51.21 34.54 7.47
N LEU A 122 -51.12 34.37 6.15
CA LEU A 122 -52.11 34.85 5.19
C LEU A 122 -53.46 34.13 5.35
N ASP A 123 -53.46 32.82 5.61
CA ASP A 123 -54.68 32.02 5.83
C ASP A 123 -55.46 32.46 7.09
N LEU A 124 -54.79 33.07 8.07
CA LEU A 124 -55.40 33.54 9.32
C LEU A 124 -55.95 34.96 9.25
N LEU A 125 -55.50 35.76 8.27
CA LEU A 125 -55.89 37.17 8.13
C LEU A 125 -57.16 37.31 7.28
N SER A 126 -58.02 38.26 7.66
CA SER A 126 -59.16 38.59 6.82
C SER A 126 -58.69 39.40 5.61
N ARG A 127 -59.35 39.20 4.48
CA ARG A 127 -59.03 39.92 3.24
C ARG A 127 -59.33 41.43 3.31
N ALA A 128 -60.09 41.86 4.33
CA ALA A 128 -60.40 43.25 4.60
C ALA A 128 -59.33 43.96 5.45
N ASP A 129 -58.36 43.22 6.01
CA ASP A 129 -57.31 43.81 6.84
C ASP A 129 -56.24 44.50 5.96
N ASP A 130 -55.83 45.72 6.35
CA ASP A 130 -54.79 46.49 5.65
C ASP A 130 -53.44 45.75 5.55
N ALA A 131 -53.22 44.75 6.43
CA ALA A 131 -52.03 43.92 6.47
C ALA A 131 -52.01 42.79 5.40
N PHE A 132 -53.14 42.51 4.74
CA PHE A 132 -53.24 41.42 3.76
C PHE A 132 -52.39 41.68 2.50
N LEU A 133 -52.49 42.89 1.95
CA LEU A 133 -51.80 43.31 0.72
C LEU A 133 -50.25 43.27 0.81
N PRO A 134 -49.61 43.77 1.90
CA PRO A 134 -48.17 43.64 2.03
C PRO A 134 -47.71 42.20 2.27
N LEU A 135 -48.52 41.34 2.89
CA LEU A 135 -48.15 39.93 3.11
C LEU A 135 -48.19 39.11 1.81
N ILE A 136 -49.22 39.29 0.98
CA ILE A 136 -49.31 38.59 -0.30
C ILE A 136 -48.21 39.04 -1.28
N THR A 137 -47.82 40.32 -1.22
CA THR A 137 -46.67 40.82 -1.99
C THR A 137 -45.39 40.10 -1.56
N LYS A 138 -45.14 39.97 -0.26
CA LYS A 138 -43.99 39.22 0.28
C LYS A 138 -44.03 37.74 -0.09
N GLU A 139 -45.21 37.11 -0.10
CA GLU A 139 -45.36 35.72 -0.52
C GLU A 139 -44.96 35.54 -2.00
N HIS A 140 -45.42 36.44 -2.87
CA HIS A 140 -45.06 36.43 -4.29
C HIS A 140 -43.57 36.67 -4.52
N GLU A 141 -42.95 37.57 -3.75
CA GLU A 141 -41.50 37.78 -3.77
C GLU A 141 -40.74 36.49 -3.40
N LEU A 142 -41.14 35.81 -2.32
CA LEU A 142 -40.55 34.53 -1.91
C LEU A 142 -40.82 33.41 -2.93
N ALA A 143 -41.99 33.39 -3.59
CA ALA A 143 -42.31 32.42 -4.62
C ALA A 143 -41.42 32.60 -5.86
N ARG A 144 -41.08 33.85 -6.20
CA ARG A 144 -40.11 34.16 -7.27
C ARG A 144 -38.71 33.71 -6.88
N GLU A 145 -38.27 34.03 -5.66
CA GLU A 145 -36.97 33.57 -5.15
C GLU A 145 -36.86 32.04 -5.13
N GLU A 146 -37.94 31.34 -4.76
CA GLU A 146 -37.99 29.89 -4.80
C GLU A 146 -37.87 29.34 -6.23
N ALA A 147 -38.54 29.95 -7.21
CA ALA A 147 -38.41 29.55 -8.61
C ALA A 147 -36.96 29.70 -9.11
N ASP A 148 -36.29 30.79 -8.73
CA ASP A 148 -34.89 31.05 -9.08
C ASP A 148 -33.91 30.11 -8.36
N LEU A 149 -34.21 29.69 -7.13
CA LEU A 149 -33.42 28.69 -6.41
C LEU A 149 -33.68 27.26 -6.92
N LEU A 150 -34.89 26.98 -7.39
CA LEU A 150 -35.26 25.69 -7.98
C LEU A 150 -34.49 25.45 -9.29
N THR A 151 -34.35 26.48 -10.14
CA THR A 151 -33.54 26.38 -11.36
C THR A 151 -32.07 26.11 -11.03
N GLN A 152 -31.49 26.87 -10.09
CA GLN A 152 -30.13 26.63 -9.60
C GLN A 152 -29.93 25.23 -9.00
N TYR A 153 -30.90 24.72 -8.25
CA TYR A 153 -30.87 23.36 -7.73
C TYR A 153 -30.89 22.32 -8.86
N ARG A 154 -31.73 22.52 -9.90
CA ARG A 154 -31.78 21.62 -11.06
C ARG A 154 -30.47 21.61 -11.84
N ASP A 155 -29.86 22.78 -12.05
CA ASP A 155 -28.57 22.88 -12.71
C ASP A 155 -27.47 22.16 -11.91
N ALA A 156 -27.48 22.33 -10.58
CA ALA A 156 -26.57 21.61 -9.69
C ALA A 156 -26.81 20.08 -9.74
N ASP A 157 -28.06 19.62 -9.79
CA ASP A 157 -28.41 18.19 -9.88
C ASP A 157 -27.97 17.57 -11.21
N ILE A 158 -28.13 18.29 -12.33
CA ILE A 158 -27.62 17.86 -13.64
C ILE A 158 -26.09 17.76 -13.61
N SER A 159 -25.41 18.73 -13.02
CA SER A 159 -23.94 18.70 -12.90
C SER A 159 -23.44 17.55 -12.02
N GLU A 160 -24.13 17.24 -10.91
CA GLU A 160 -23.81 16.08 -10.06
C GLU A 160 -23.99 14.77 -10.81
N ARG A 161 -25.09 14.62 -11.57
CA ARG A 161 -25.33 13.41 -12.36
C ARG A 161 -24.25 13.19 -13.42
N ALA A 162 -23.83 14.25 -14.11
CA ALA A 162 -22.75 14.17 -15.09
C ALA A 162 -21.40 13.78 -14.44
N ALA A 163 -21.08 14.38 -13.30
CA ALA A 163 -19.87 14.03 -12.54
C ALA A 163 -19.93 12.58 -12.00
N TYR A 164 -21.09 12.16 -11.51
CA TYR A 164 -21.32 10.79 -11.04
C TYR A 164 -21.18 9.76 -12.17
N GLU A 165 -21.71 10.04 -13.35
CA GLU A 165 -21.59 9.16 -14.51
C GLU A 165 -20.13 8.95 -14.89
N LYS A 166 -19.35 10.05 -14.95
CA LYS A 166 -17.90 10.01 -15.19
C LYS A 166 -17.22 9.16 -14.12
N PHE A 167 -17.43 9.46 -12.84
CA PHE A 167 -16.87 8.68 -11.72
C PHE A 167 -17.23 7.19 -11.79
N ALA A 168 -18.51 6.87 -12.02
CA ALA A 168 -18.98 5.49 -12.08
C ALA A 168 -18.43 4.73 -13.28
N SER A 169 -18.19 5.39 -14.41
CA SER A 169 -17.52 4.78 -15.56
C SER A 169 -16.06 4.41 -15.24
N LEU A 170 -15.31 5.32 -14.61
CA LEU A 170 -13.94 5.07 -14.17
C LEU A 170 -13.86 3.98 -13.10
N LEU A 171 -14.82 3.95 -12.16
CA LEU A 171 -14.87 2.93 -11.12
C LEU A 171 -15.09 1.53 -11.72
N ARG A 172 -16.00 1.41 -12.69
CA ARG A 172 -16.23 0.14 -13.40
C ARG A 172 -14.99 -0.28 -14.19
N TYR A 173 -14.32 0.66 -14.84
CA TYR A 173 -13.07 0.40 -15.54
C TYR A 173 -11.99 -0.11 -14.58
N LEU A 174 -11.81 0.55 -13.43
CA LEU A 174 -10.84 0.14 -12.41
C LEU A 174 -11.13 -1.27 -11.88
N HIS A 175 -12.38 -1.60 -11.56
CA HIS A 175 -12.74 -2.96 -11.13
C HIS A 175 -12.51 -4.02 -12.23
N ALA A 176 -12.72 -3.67 -13.49
CA ALA A 176 -12.43 -4.57 -14.61
C ALA A 176 -10.93 -4.82 -14.76
N GLU A 177 -10.12 -3.78 -14.59
CA GLU A 177 -8.66 -3.86 -14.63
C GLU A 177 -8.11 -4.67 -13.45
N GLU A 178 -8.66 -4.49 -12.24
CA GLU A 178 -8.28 -5.25 -11.04
C GLU A 178 -8.54 -6.75 -11.21
N ARG A 179 -9.69 -7.14 -11.77
CA ARG A 179 -9.96 -8.55 -12.10
C ARG A 179 -8.96 -9.10 -13.11
N THR A 180 -8.56 -8.28 -14.08
CA THR A 180 -7.58 -8.67 -15.10
C THR A 180 -6.19 -8.85 -14.48
N TYR A 181 -5.81 -7.97 -13.56
CA TYR A 181 -4.58 -8.07 -12.77
C TYR A 181 -4.53 -9.37 -11.95
N ASP A 182 -5.61 -9.70 -11.24
CA ASP A 182 -5.69 -10.92 -10.43
C ASP A 182 -5.49 -12.19 -11.27
N MET A 183 -6.10 -12.24 -12.46
CA MET A 183 -5.92 -13.37 -13.38
C MET A 183 -4.48 -13.48 -13.88
N ARG A 184 -3.85 -12.36 -14.23
CA ARG A 184 -2.43 -12.34 -14.63
C ARG A 184 -1.53 -12.77 -13.48
N MET A 185 -1.76 -12.30 -12.26
CA MET A 185 -0.96 -12.67 -11.09
C MET A 185 -1.02 -14.16 -10.78
N ARG A 186 -2.18 -14.80 -10.94
CA ARG A 186 -2.31 -16.26 -10.81
C ARG A 186 -1.45 -17.01 -11.85
N GLN A 187 -1.43 -16.52 -13.09
CA GLN A 187 -0.58 -17.09 -14.15
C GLN A 187 0.92 -16.91 -13.82
N TRP A 188 1.31 -15.73 -13.34
CA TRP A 188 2.69 -15.47 -12.88
C TRP A 188 3.09 -16.36 -11.71
N ALA A 189 2.20 -16.58 -10.74
CA ALA A 189 2.46 -17.48 -9.62
C ALA A 189 2.68 -18.93 -10.08
N LEU A 190 1.91 -19.39 -11.08
CA LEU A 190 2.09 -20.73 -11.66
C LEU A 190 3.45 -20.86 -12.35
N ILE A 191 3.83 -19.89 -13.16
CA ILE A 191 5.15 -19.85 -13.84
C ILE A 191 6.28 -19.80 -12.81
N GLY A 192 6.14 -18.97 -11.77
CA GLY A 192 7.12 -18.86 -10.68
C GLY A 192 7.32 -20.17 -9.93
N SER A 193 6.25 -20.91 -9.67
CA SER A 193 6.33 -22.23 -9.03
C SER A 193 7.15 -23.22 -9.88
N ILE A 194 6.87 -23.24 -11.19
CA ILE A 194 7.57 -24.12 -12.14
C ILE A 194 9.06 -23.75 -12.22
N THR A 195 9.40 -22.46 -12.37
CA THR A 195 10.80 -22.01 -12.48
C THR A 195 11.61 -22.27 -11.21
N VAL A 196 11.03 -22.07 -10.03
CA VAL A 196 11.67 -22.40 -8.75
C VAL A 196 11.89 -23.89 -8.61
N GLY A 197 10.90 -24.71 -9.01
CA GLY A 197 11.04 -26.17 -9.03
C GLY A 197 12.20 -26.62 -9.93
N PHE A 198 12.26 -26.10 -11.16
CA PHE A 198 13.36 -26.39 -12.08
C PHE A 198 14.72 -25.92 -11.55
N LEU A 199 14.79 -24.72 -10.98
CA LEU A 199 16.05 -24.19 -10.44
C LEU A 199 16.50 -25.00 -9.22
N SER A 200 15.59 -25.41 -8.34
CA SER A 200 15.88 -26.28 -7.20
C SER A 200 16.40 -27.65 -7.64
N ALA A 201 15.76 -28.25 -8.65
CA ALA A 201 16.23 -29.50 -9.25
C ALA A 201 17.60 -29.33 -9.92
N PHE A 202 17.82 -28.22 -10.62
CA PHE A 202 19.09 -27.89 -11.28
C PHE A 202 20.23 -27.68 -10.29
N VAL A 203 19.99 -26.97 -9.18
CA VAL A 203 20.97 -26.78 -8.10
C VAL A 203 21.30 -28.12 -7.43
N THR A 204 20.27 -28.94 -7.17
CA THR A 204 20.46 -30.29 -6.60
C THR A 204 21.26 -31.18 -7.55
N TRP A 205 20.98 -31.11 -8.85
CA TRP A 205 21.71 -31.81 -9.89
C TRP A 205 23.17 -31.34 -10.00
N LEU A 206 23.43 -30.02 -10.00
CA LEU A 206 24.78 -29.45 -10.00
C LEU A 206 25.59 -29.88 -8.78
N ARG A 207 24.96 -29.92 -7.59
CA ARG A 207 25.59 -30.41 -6.36
C ARG A 207 26.00 -31.87 -6.49
N PHE A 208 25.13 -32.71 -7.05
CA PHE A 208 25.42 -34.13 -7.29
C PHE A 208 26.50 -34.34 -8.37
N ARG A 209 26.52 -33.48 -9.40
CA ARG A 209 27.49 -33.53 -10.50
C ARG A 209 28.87 -32.97 -10.13
N SER A 210 28.97 -32.19 -9.05
CA SER A 210 30.21 -31.54 -8.60
C SER A 210 30.79 -32.17 -7.32
N PRO A 211 31.25 -33.43 -7.32
CA PRO A 211 31.88 -34.05 -6.15
C PRO A 211 33.31 -33.53 -5.86
N ARG A 212 33.74 -32.38 -6.39
CA ARG A 212 35.15 -31.94 -6.38
C ARG A 212 35.41 -30.57 -5.73
N LEU A 213 34.48 -30.03 -4.94
CA LEU A 213 34.67 -28.75 -4.21
C LEU A 213 34.42 -28.86 -2.69
N GLU A 214 34.47 -30.06 -2.12
CA GLU A 214 34.52 -30.26 -0.66
C GLU A 214 35.95 -30.64 -0.17
N ALA A 215 36.99 -30.12 -0.82
CA ALA A 215 38.39 -30.34 -0.41
C ALA A 215 39.07 -29.10 0.20
N VAL A 216 38.32 -28.07 0.59
CA VAL A 216 38.82 -26.98 1.45
C VAL A 216 37.88 -26.83 2.64
N SER A 217 37.91 -27.85 3.50
CA SER A 217 37.42 -27.74 4.87
C SER A 217 38.39 -26.88 5.68
N LEU A 218 37.92 -25.71 6.14
CA LEU A 218 38.56 -24.98 7.23
C LEU A 218 38.54 -25.84 8.51
N PRO A 219 39.58 -25.73 9.36
CA PRO A 219 39.89 -26.73 10.37
C PRO A 219 38.81 -26.83 11.45
N SER A 220 38.55 -28.09 11.80
CA SER A 220 37.89 -28.56 13.02
C SER A 220 38.19 -27.66 14.23
N SER A 221 37.19 -26.91 14.68
CA SER A 221 37.08 -26.50 16.07
C SER A 221 35.93 -27.27 16.71
N LYS A 222 36.30 -28.19 17.60
CA LYS A 222 35.41 -28.98 18.46
C LYS A 222 34.68 -28.04 19.42
N CYS A 223 33.38 -28.25 19.61
CA CYS A 223 32.72 -28.16 20.92
C CYS A 223 31.41 -28.97 20.92
N PRO A 224 30.99 -29.48 22.10
CA PRO A 224 30.18 -30.69 22.28
C PRO A 224 28.71 -30.39 22.62
N TYR A 225 27.94 -31.44 22.94
CA TYR A 225 26.47 -31.53 23.10
C TYR A 225 25.76 -31.62 21.73
N GLY A 226 25.29 -32.76 21.23
CA GLY A 226 24.77 -33.95 21.88
C GLY A 226 23.37 -34.20 21.33
N GLU A 227 23.26 -35.17 20.42
CA GLU A 227 22.04 -35.77 19.86
C GLU A 227 21.06 -34.89 19.07
N PHE A 228 21.14 -34.98 17.73
CA PHE A 228 19.95 -35.23 16.90
C PHE A 228 20.44 -35.89 15.60
N CYS A 229 20.80 -37.17 15.72
CA CYS A 229 21.10 -38.03 14.57
C CYS A 229 19.82 -38.74 14.13
N LEU A 230 19.51 -38.58 12.84
CA LEU A 230 18.69 -39.44 11.98
C LEU A 230 17.23 -39.76 12.39
N PHE A 231 16.29 -39.38 11.53
CA PHE A 231 15.35 -40.37 11.01
C PHE A 231 14.72 -39.95 9.66
N VAL A 232 15.26 -40.54 8.60
CA VAL A 232 14.52 -40.85 7.38
C VAL A 232 13.66 -42.06 7.70
N LEU A 233 12.34 -41.92 7.76
CA LEU A 233 11.43 -43.06 7.57
C LEU A 233 10.22 -42.67 6.73
N GLY A 234 10.08 -43.37 5.61
CA GLY A 234 8.80 -43.62 5.00
C GLY A 234 8.08 -44.81 5.67
N ARG A 235 6.78 -44.89 5.32
CA ARG A 235 5.80 -45.96 5.52
C ARG A 235 4.87 -45.91 6.75
N ARG A 236 3.61 -45.61 6.37
CA ARG A 236 2.35 -46.35 6.58
C ARG A 236 1.66 -46.36 7.94
N HIS A 237 0.37 -46.00 7.82
CA HIS A 237 -0.84 -46.56 8.44
C HIS A 237 -1.33 -46.01 9.79
N TYR A 238 -2.46 -45.30 9.68
CA TYR A 238 -3.65 -45.25 10.55
C TYR A 238 -3.48 -45.39 12.07
N SER A 239 -3.89 -44.34 12.80
CA SER A 239 -5.05 -44.50 13.70
C SER A 239 -5.67 -43.14 14.04
N VAL A 240 -6.97 -43.07 13.81
CA VAL A 240 -7.88 -41.98 14.16
C VAL A 240 -8.03 -41.93 15.67
N ARG A 241 -7.88 -40.76 16.29
CA ARG A 241 -8.55 -40.46 17.56
C ARG A 241 -8.98 -39.00 17.61
N ILE A 242 -10.19 -38.77 17.13
CA ILE A 242 -11.02 -37.61 17.46
C ILE A 242 -11.23 -37.62 18.98
N ILE A 243 -10.86 -36.56 19.68
CA ILE A 243 -11.43 -36.24 21.00
C ILE A 243 -12.01 -34.83 20.90
N LEU A 244 -13.33 -34.81 20.79
CA LEU A 244 -14.18 -33.65 21.02
C LEU A 244 -14.26 -33.37 22.53
N ARG A 245 -14.00 -32.11 22.90
CA ARG A 245 -14.74 -31.29 23.89
C ARG A 245 -14.70 -31.71 25.38
N PRO A 246 -15.19 -30.89 26.34
CA PRO A 246 -16.13 -29.75 26.29
C PRO A 246 -15.53 -28.37 25.98
#